data_AF-A0A2A4P9L8-F1
#
_entry.id   AF-A0A2A4P9L8-F1
#
_cell.length_a   1.000
_cell.length_b   1.000
_cell.length_c   1.000
_cell.angle_alpha   90.00
_cell.angle_beta   90.00
_cell.angle_gamma   90.00
#
_symmetry.space_group_name_H-M   'P 1'
#
loop_
_entity.id
_entity.type
_entity.pdbx_description
1 polymer ?
#
loop_
_entity_poly.entity_id
_entity_poly.type
_entity_poly.pdbx_seq_one_letter_code
_entity_poly.pdbx_strand_id
1 'polypeptide(L)'
;MASNTHTEVAGGNGDDGGAFPPFDTSTFGSQLLWLAITFGLLYYIMSKIALPRIADILEVRRDRIANDLAEAERLKSDTDQAIASYEQALSEARQKAIGIGAASREKVKGEIAVERSKVEADANAKLAKAETNIAQVKAQAMGELDEIAHDTTEALVKELIGGRVAKKEITDALATVRAN
;
A
#
# COMPACT_ATOMS: atom_id res chain seq x y z
N MET A 1 104.40 2.97 -45.54
CA MET A 1 105.10 4.25 -45.80
C MET A 1 104.21 5.06 -46.72
N ALA A 2 103.89 6.28 -46.28
CA ALA A 2 102.84 7.11 -46.83
C ALA A 2 103.23 7.82 -48.15
N SER A 3 102.19 8.37 -48.76
CA SER A 3 102.16 9.63 -49.53
C SER A 3 102.84 9.66 -50.88
N ASN A 4 102.04 9.94 -51.90
CA ASN A 4 101.93 11.28 -52.48
C ASN A 4 100.84 11.27 -53.55
N THR A 5 99.91 12.22 -53.50
CA THR A 5 99.36 12.83 -54.72
C THR A 5 98.92 14.26 -54.40
N HIS A 6 99.63 15.19 -55.03
CA HIS A 6 99.22 16.56 -55.24
C HIS A 6 98.48 16.60 -56.59
N THR A 7 97.44 17.43 -56.71
CA THR A 7 97.03 17.96 -58.01
C THR A 7 96.73 19.43 -57.81
N GLU A 8 97.47 20.22 -58.58
CA GLU A 8 97.50 21.67 -58.64
C GLU A 8 96.15 22.27 -59.02
N VAL A 9 95.94 23.47 -58.48
CA VAL A 9 94.89 24.42 -58.83
C VAL A 9 95.39 25.25 -60.02
N ALA A 10 94.72 25.15 -61.16
CA ALA A 10 94.90 26.07 -62.28
C ALA A 10 93.90 27.22 -62.16
N GLY A 11 94.41 28.45 -62.09
CA GLY A 11 93.61 29.66 -61.97
C GLY A 11 92.80 29.99 -63.23
N GLY A 12 91.56 30.41 -63.01
CA GLY A 12 90.71 31.12 -63.96
C GLY A 12 90.05 32.28 -63.21
N ASN A 13 90.15 33.50 -63.76
CA ASN A 13 89.63 34.71 -63.15
C ASN A 13 88.10 34.69 -63.02
N GLY A 14 87.64 34.99 -61.79
CA GLY A 14 86.25 35.29 -61.43
C GLY A 14 85.72 34.27 -60.44
N ASP A 15 85.54 34.64 -59.17
CA ASP A 15 84.67 33.88 -58.24
C ASP A 15 84.39 34.67 -56.95
N ASP A 16 83.17 35.18 -56.91
CA ASP A 16 82.20 35.17 -55.81
C ASP A 16 82.68 34.94 -54.37
N GLY A 17 82.45 35.95 -53.53
CA GLY A 17 82.47 35.84 -52.08
C GLY A 17 81.35 34.91 -51.60
N GLY A 18 81.65 33.61 -51.56
CA GLY A 18 80.72 32.56 -51.17
C GLY A 18 80.23 32.75 -49.74
N ALA A 19 78.97 33.13 -49.61
CA ALA A 19 78.21 33.02 -48.37
C ALA A 19 78.31 31.58 -47.85
N PHE A 20 78.34 31.41 -46.52
CA PHE A 20 78.33 30.10 -45.87
C PHE A 20 77.21 29.24 -46.51
N PRO A 21 77.50 28.07 -47.10
CA PRO A 21 76.57 27.36 -47.98
C PRO A 21 75.12 27.18 -47.45
N PRO A 22 74.88 26.98 -46.13
CA PRO A 22 73.51 26.88 -45.61
C PRO A 22 72.78 28.24 -45.40
N PHE A 23 73.44 29.38 -45.61
CA PHE A 23 72.86 30.73 -45.54
C PHE A 23 72.88 31.45 -46.88
N ASP A 24 72.90 30.72 -47.99
CA ASP A 24 72.73 31.30 -49.31
C ASP A 24 71.25 31.72 -49.52
N THR A 25 71.02 33.03 -49.43
CA THR A 25 69.72 33.69 -49.56
C THR A 25 69.01 33.44 -50.89
N SER A 26 69.73 33.00 -51.94
CA SER A 26 69.15 32.65 -53.23
C SER A 26 68.20 31.44 -53.15
N THR A 27 68.40 30.54 -52.17
CA THR A 27 67.60 29.32 -51.99
C THR A 27 66.38 29.50 -51.09
N PHE A 28 66.33 30.59 -50.30
CA PHE A 28 65.24 30.85 -49.35
C PHE A 28 63.87 31.04 -50.04
N GLY A 29 63.82 31.62 -51.24
CA GLY A 29 62.56 31.77 -51.98
C GLY A 29 61.92 30.41 -52.30
N SER A 30 62.71 29.42 -52.73
CA SER A 30 62.24 28.07 -53.03
C SER A 30 61.82 27.31 -51.76
N GLN A 31 62.60 27.44 -50.68
CA GLN A 31 62.27 26.83 -49.39
C GLN A 31 60.97 27.39 -48.81
N LEU A 32 60.76 28.71 -48.87
CA LEU A 32 59.53 29.36 -48.40
C LEU A 32 58.33 28.98 -49.27
N LEU A 33 58.50 28.85 -50.59
CA LEU A 33 57.45 28.38 -51.49
C LEU A 33 57.02 26.95 -51.14
N TRP A 34 57.97 26.02 -51.00
CA TRP A 34 57.66 24.64 -50.62
C TRP A 34 57.10 24.52 -49.20
N LEU A 35 57.60 25.32 -48.26
CA LEU A 35 57.04 25.42 -46.91
C LEU A 35 55.58 25.87 -46.98
N ALA A 36 55.26 26.92 -47.74
CA ALA A 36 53.89 27.41 -47.88
C ALA A 36 52.96 26.38 -48.53
N ILE A 37 53.43 25.67 -49.56
CA ILE A 37 52.66 24.61 -50.23
C ILE A 37 52.39 23.44 -49.27
N THR A 38 53.44 22.92 -48.61
CA THR A 38 53.30 21.78 -47.70
C THR A 38 52.52 22.14 -46.44
N PHE A 39 52.74 23.32 -45.88
CA PHE A 39 51.98 23.82 -44.73
C PHE A 39 50.52 24.09 -45.10
N GLY A 40 50.25 24.67 -46.28
CA GLY A 40 48.90 24.88 -46.78
C GLY A 40 48.16 23.56 -47.01
N LEU A 41 48.83 22.56 -47.58
CA LEU A 41 48.27 21.21 -47.75
C LEU A 41 47.98 20.54 -46.40
N LEU A 42 48.93 20.61 -45.45
CA LEU A 42 48.74 20.09 -44.09
C LEU A 42 47.58 20.80 -43.39
N TYR A 43 47.50 22.13 -43.48
CA TYR A 43 46.43 22.93 -42.90
C TYR A 43 45.08 22.54 -43.49
N TYR A 44 45.00 22.36 -44.81
CA TYR A 44 43.78 21.92 -45.48
C TYR A 44 43.33 20.53 -44.99
N ILE A 45 44.25 19.57 -44.89
CA ILE A 45 43.98 18.23 -44.36
C ILE A 45 43.52 18.30 -42.89
N MET A 46 44.21 19.07 -42.06
CA MET A 46 43.85 19.24 -40.64
C MET A 46 42.46 19.87 -40.49
N SER A 47 42.19 20.92 -41.26
CA SER A 47 40.91 21.64 -41.25
C SER A 47 39.75 20.77 -41.72
N LYS A 48 39.94 20.00 -42.80
CA LYS A 48 38.86 19.21 -43.41
C LYS A 48 38.70 17.79 -42.89
N ILE A 49 39.72 17.21 -42.25
CA ILE A 49 39.71 15.79 -41.87
C ILE A 49 39.95 15.62 -40.37
N ALA A 50 41.00 16.22 -39.81
CA ALA A 50 41.35 15.99 -38.41
C ALA A 50 40.39 16.68 -37.44
N LEU A 51 40.11 17.96 -37.65
CA LEU A 51 39.18 18.73 -36.81
C LEU A 51 37.74 18.17 -36.82
N PRO A 52 37.11 17.88 -37.97
CA PRO A 52 35.75 17.34 -37.96
C PRO A 52 35.68 15.98 -37.25
N ARG A 53 36.66 15.09 -37.46
CA ARG A 53 36.69 13.80 -36.74
C ARG A 53 36.74 13.95 -35.22
N ILE A 54 37.49 14.92 -34.70
CA ILE A 54 37.55 15.18 -33.26
C ILE A 54 36.24 15.80 -32.76
N ALA A 55 35.66 16.72 -33.53
CA ALA A 55 34.37 17.33 -33.22
C ALA A 55 33.25 16.28 -33.14
N ASP A 56 33.18 15.37 -34.12
CA ASP A 56 32.19 14.29 -34.17
C ASP A 56 32.30 13.39 -32.93
N ILE A 57 33.51 13.02 -32.50
CA ILE A 57 33.73 12.19 -31.31
C ILE A 57 33.26 12.93 -30.04
N LEU A 58 33.56 14.23 -29.95
CA LEU A 58 33.17 15.04 -28.80
C LEU A 58 31.64 15.19 -28.73
N GLU A 59 30.99 15.40 -29.87
CA GLU A 59 29.53 15.50 -29.98
C GLU A 59 28.87 14.17 -29.61
N VAL A 60 29.32 13.04 -30.17
CA VAL A 60 28.79 11.71 -29.82
C VAL A 60 28.90 11.43 -28.32
N ARG A 61 30.03 11.81 -27.69
CA ARG A 61 30.19 11.64 -26.23
C ARG A 61 29.26 12.55 -25.45
N ARG A 62 29.15 13.82 -25.84
CA ARG A 62 28.26 14.78 -25.19
C ARG A 62 26.81 14.32 -25.28
N ASP A 63 26.38 13.91 -26.46
CA ASP A 63 25.01 13.48 -26.72
C ASP A 63 24.69 12.18 -25.99
N ARG A 64 25.65 11.25 -25.93
CA ARG A 64 25.50 10.04 -25.11
C ARG A 64 25.34 10.37 -23.63
N ILE A 65 26.18 11.24 -23.08
CA ILE A 65 26.07 11.66 -21.67
C ILE A 65 24.75 12.38 -21.41
N ALA A 66 24.31 13.25 -22.32
CA ALA A 66 23.04 13.96 -22.21
C ALA A 66 21.86 12.99 -22.24
N ASN A 67 21.88 12.00 -23.15
CA ASN A 67 20.85 10.96 -23.22
C ASN A 67 20.85 10.07 -21.98
N ASP A 68 22.01 9.62 -21.52
CA ASP A 68 22.14 8.79 -20.32
C ASP A 68 21.64 9.55 -19.07
N LEU A 69 21.92 10.85 -18.96
CA LEU A 69 21.44 11.70 -17.87
C LEU A 69 19.92 11.93 -17.95
N ALA A 70 19.40 12.21 -19.15
CA ALA A 70 17.97 12.39 -19.36
C ALA A 70 17.19 11.10 -19.05
N GLU A 71 17.70 9.95 -19.46
CA GLU A 71 17.08 8.66 -19.15
C GLU A 71 17.17 8.35 -17.65
N ALA A 72 18.29 8.66 -16.99
CA ALA A 72 18.42 8.51 -15.54
C ALA A 72 17.43 9.40 -14.78
N GLU A 73 17.24 10.66 -15.21
CA GLU A 73 16.26 11.58 -14.62
C GLU A 73 14.83 11.10 -14.86
N ARG A 74 14.53 10.61 -16.06
CA ARG A 74 13.22 10.01 -16.39
C ARG A 74 12.94 8.79 -15.51
N LEU A 75 13.87 7.85 -15.40
CA LEU A 75 13.75 6.67 -14.55
C LEU A 75 13.61 7.03 -13.07
N LYS A 76 14.32 8.06 -12.62
CA LYS A 76 14.17 8.59 -11.26
C LYS A 76 12.77 9.15 -11.05
N SER A 77 12.27 9.99 -11.95
CA SER A 77 10.93 10.56 -11.88
C SER A 77 9.85 9.47 -11.88
N ASP A 78 9.97 8.48 -12.77
CA ASP A 78 9.04 7.35 -12.84
C ASP A 78 9.04 6.55 -11.53
N THR A 79 10.21 6.35 -10.93
CA THR A 79 10.37 5.65 -9.65
C THR A 79 9.74 6.45 -8.50
N ASP A 80 10.03 7.75 -8.42
CA ASP A 80 9.48 8.63 -7.38
C ASP A 80 7.94 8.69 -7.50
N GLN A 81 7.39 8.74 -8.72
CA GLN A 81 5.95 8.68 -8.96
C GLN A 81 5.35 7.32 -8.57
N ALA A 82 6.02 6.21 -8.89
CA ALA A 82 5.58 4.88 -8.51
C ALA A 82 5.58 4.69 -6.99
N ILE A 83 6.61 5.20 -6.28
CA ILE A 83 6.68 5.19 -4.82
C ILE A 83 5.52 6.00 -4.24
N ALA A 84 5.28 7.22 -4.72
CA ALA A 84 4.19 8.06 -4.25
C ALA A 84 2.82 7.39 -4.44
N SER A 85 2.57 6.80 -5.61
CA SER A 85 1.33 6.06 -5.90
C SER A 85 1.18 4.82 -5.01
N TYR A 86 2.27 4.11 -4.75
CA TYR A 86 2.27 2.93 -3.89
C TYR A 86 1.98 3.30 -2.43
N GLU A 87 2.63 4.35 -1.91
CA GLU A 87 2.39 4.85 -0.56
C GLU A 87 0.95 5.36 -0.38
N GLN A 88 0.42 6.08 -1.39
CA GLN A 88 -0.98 6.50 -1.39
C GLN A 88 -1.93 5.30 -1.37
N ALA A 89 -1.72 4.32 -2.26
CA ALA A 89 -2.55 3.11 -2.31
C ALA A 89 -2.50 2.32 -0.99
N LEU A 90 -1.32 2.24 -0.36
CA LEU A 90 -1.15 1.58 0.94
C LEU A 90 -1.88 2.33 2.06
N SER A 91 -1.80 3.67 2.07
CA SER A 91 -2.53 4.51 3.01
C SER A 91 -4.05 4.35 2.87
N GLU A 92 -4.56 4.43 1.64
CA GLU A 92 -5.98 4.23 1.34
C GLU A 92 -6.45 2.82 1.73
N ALA A 93 -5.66 1.78 1.44
CA ALA A 93 -5.98 0.42 1.83
C ALA A 93 -6.06 0.25 3.36
N ARG A 94 -5.13 0.85 4.11
CA ARG A 94 -5.16 0.87 5.59
C ARG A 94 -6.39 1.59 6.11
N GLN A 95 -6.73 2.75 5.55
CA GLN A 95 -7.92 3.50 5.93
C GLN A 95 -9.21 2.72 5.64
N LYS A 96 -9.30 2.08 4.47
CA LYS A 96 -10.43 1.20 4.11
C LYS A 96 -10.54 0.02 5.07
N ALA A 97 -9.43 -0.64 5.42
CA ALA A 97 -9.44 -1.75 6.37
C ALA A 97 -9.94 -1.33 7.76
N ILE A 98 -9.47 -0.19 8.27
CA ILE A 98 -9.95 0.39 9.54
C ILE A 98 -11.45 0.73 9.44
N GLY A 99 -11.88 1.34 8.33
CA GLY A 99 -13.27 1.67 8.07
C GLY A 99 -14.19 0.45 8.03
N ILE A 100 -13.77 -0.63 7.36
CA ILE A 100 -14.49 -1.91 7.33
C ILE A 100 -14.59 -2.51 8.72
N GLY A 101 -13.50 -2.49 9.50
CA GLY A 101 -13.49 -2.98 10.87
C GLY A 101 -14.47 -2.23 11.78
N ALA A 102 -14.49 -0.89 11.68
CA ALA A 102 -15.42 -0.04 12.44
C ALA A 102 -16.88 -0.28 12.01
N ALA A 103 -17.16 -0.29 10.72
CA ALA A 103 -18.50 -0.53 10.18
C ALA A 103 -19.04 -1.93 10.56
N SER A 104 -18.18 -2.95 10.51
CA SER A 104 -18.54 -4.32 10.91
C SER A 104 -18.86 -4.40 12.40
N ARG A 105 -18.06 -3.77 13.26
CA ARG A 105 -18.34 -3.70 14.71
C ARG A 105 -19.67 -3.01 15.00
N GLU A 106 -19.94 -1.90 14.33
CA GLU A 106 -21.20 -1.17 14.53
C GLU A 106 -22.40 -1.98 14.05
N LYS A 107 -22.28 -2.64 12.88
CA LYS A 107 -23.32 -3.54 12.37
C LYS A 107 -23.61 -4.68 13.34
N VAL A 108 -22.57 -5.39 13.80
CA VAL A 108 -22.70 -6.49 14.76
C VAL A 108 -23.31 -6.00 16.08
N LYS A 109 -22.90 -4.84 16.59
CA LYS A 109 -23.48 -4.25 17.80
C LYS A 109 -24.97 -3.96 17.62
N GLY A 110 -25.37 -3.42 16.46
CA GLY A 110 -26.77 -3.19 16.12
C GLY A 110 -27.57 -4.49 16.04
N GLU A 111 -27.05 -5.52 15.37
CA GLU A 111 -27.68 -6.85 15.27
C GLU A 111 -27.83 -7.49 16.65
N ILE A 112 -26.81 -7.43 17.51
CA ILE A 112 -26.88 -7.92 18.90
C ILE A 112 -27.96 -7.19 19.68
N ALA A 113 -28.08 -5.87 19.54
CA ALA A 113 -29.10 -5.10 20.26
C ALA A 113 -30.52 -5.50 19.84
N VAL A 114 -30.74 -5.70 18.53
CA VAL A 114 -32.02 -6.17 17.99
C VAL A 114 -32.34 -7.57 18.49
N GLU A 115 -31.39 -8.49 18.39
CA GLU A 115 -31.61 -9.89 18.80
C GLU A 115 -31.82 -10.00 20.31
N ARG A 116 -31.06 -9.23 21.10
CA ARG A 116 -31.25 -9.15 22.55
C ARG A 116 -32.65 -8.66 22.91
N SER A 117 -33.14 -7.61 22.24
CA SER A 117 -34.49 -7.10 22.46
C SER A 117 -35.57 -8.14 22.13
N LYS A 118 -35.40 -8.92 21.06
CA LYS A 118 -36.32 -10.03 20.73
C LYS A 118 -36.29 -11.12 21.79
N VAL A 119 -35.10 -11.56 22.21
CA VAL A 119 -34.95 -12.60 23.24
C VAL A 119 -35.55 -12.15 24.57
N GLU A 120 -35.33 -10.89 24.96
CA GLU A 120 -35.94 -10.31 26.17
C GLU A 120 -37.48 -10.27 26.06
N ALA A 121 -38.03 -9.88 24.90
CA ALA A 121 -39.47 -9.89 24.66
C ALA A 121 -40.06 -11.31 24.73
N ASP A 122 -39.41 -12.29 24.10
CA ASP A 122 -39.82 -13.69 24.12
C ASP A 122 -39.75 -14.29 25.52
N ALA A 123 -38.71 -13.95 26.29
CA ALA A 123 -38.56 -14.37 27.69
C ALA A 123 -39.69 -13.81 28.56
N ASN A 124 -40.01 -12.52 28.42
CA ASN A 124 -41.12 -11.88 29.13
C ASN A 124 -42.47 -12.51 28.75
N ALA A 125 -42.69 -12.80 27.47
CA ALA A 125 -43.91 -13.47 27.01
C ALA A 125 -44.05 -14.89 27.59
N LYS A 126 -42.94 -15.64 27.69
CA LYS A 126 -42.92 -16.98 28.32
C LYS A 126 -43.18 -16.88 29.82
N LEU A 127 -42.59 -15.91 30.51
CA LEU A 127 -42.83 -15.67 31.94
C LEU A 127 -44.30 -15.34 32.21
N ALA A 128 -44.90 -14.41 31.45
CA ALA A 128 -46.31 -14.06 31.60
C ALA A 128 -47.25 -15.26 31.37
N LYS A 129 -46.95 -16.12 30.37
CA LYS A 129 -47.69 -17.36 30.14
C LYS A 129 -47.54 -18.35 31.30
N ALA A 130 -46.32 -18.52 31.82
CA ALA A 130 -46.07 -19.39 32.95
C ALA A 130 -46.80 -18.91 34.22
N GLU A 131 -46.78 -17.61 34.49
CA GLU A 131 -47.52 -16.99 35.61
C GLU A 131 -49.02 -17.22 35.48
N THR A 132 -49.58 -17.05 34.27
CA THR A 132 -51.00 -17.32 34.00
C THR A 132 -51.34 -18.79 34.23
N ASN A 133 -50.51 -19.71 33.74
CA ASN A 133 -50.71 -21.15 33.93
C ASN A 133 -50.63 -21.53 35.42
N ILE A 134 -49.66 -20.98 36.16
CA ILE A 134 -49.52 -21.21 37.61
C ILE A 134 -50.77 -20.70 38.34
N ALA A 135 -51.26 -19.51 37.99
CA ALA A 135 -52.47 -18.96 38.60
C ALA A 135 -53.70 -19.84 38.32
N GLN A 136 -53.84 -20.36 37.09
CA GLN A 136 -54.93 -21.25 36.70
C GLN A 136 -54.85 -22.60 37.45
N VAL A 137 -53.68 -23.24 37.48
CA VAL A 137 -53.47 -24.50 38.20
C VAL A 137 -53.70 -24.31 39.70
N LYS A 138 -53.25 -23.20 40.27
CA LYS A 138 -53.51 -22.87 41.68
C LYS A 138 -55.01 -22.73 41.94
N ALA A 139 -55.75 -22.02 41.09
CA ALA A 139 -57.20 -21.85 41.24
C ALA A 139 -57.93 -23.19 41.15
N GLN A 140 -57.55 -24.05 40.18
CA GLN A 140 -58.12 -25.39 40.04
C GLN A 140 -57.82 -26.26 41.26
N ALA A 141 -56.57 -26.33 41.71
CA ALA A 141 -56.18 -27.12 42.87
C ALA A 141 -56.87 -26.65 44.16
N MET A 142 -57.10 -25.35 44.32
CA MET A 142 -57.85 -24.82 45.46
C MET A 142 -59.35 -25.18 45.40
N GLY A 143 -59.94 -25.25 44.20
CA GLY A 143 -61.31 -25.72 44.01
C GLY A 143 -61.46 -27.23 44.27
N GLU A 144 -60.54 -28.04 43.75
CA GLU A 144 -60.51 -29.49 44.03
C GLU A 144 -60.30 -29.76 45.54
N LEU A 145 -59.47 -28.95 46.21
CA LEU A 145 -59.28 -29.05 47.66
C LEU A 145 -60.56 -28.72 48.44
N ASP A 146 -61.38 -27.77 47.96
CA ASP A 146 -62.67 -27.44 48.59
C ASP A 146 -63.66 -28.60 48.47
N GLU A 147 -63.73 -29.22 47.30
CA GLU A 147 -64.58 -30.41 47.09
C GLU A 147 -64.14 -31.56 48.00
N ILE A 148 -62.84 -31.85 48.06
CA ILE A 148 -62.29 -32.89 48.95
C ILE A 148 -62.56 -32.56 50.42
N ALA A 149 -62.39 -31.30 50.84
CA ALA A 149 -62.63 -30.88 52.21
C ALA A 149 -64.12 -30.98 52.59
N HIS A 150 -65.02 -30.64 51.66
CA HIS A 150 -66.46 -30.82 51.84
C HIS A 150 -66.80 -32.31 51.99
N ASP A 151 -66.35 -33.15 51.05
CA ASP A 151 -66.63 -34.60 51.05
C ASP A 151 -66.07 -35.30 52.29
N THR A 152 -64.85 -34.92 52.71
CA THR A 152 -64.21 -35.46 53.91
C THR A 152 -64.95 -35.04 55.18
N THR A 153 -65.40 -33.78 55.25
CA THR A 153 -66.16 -33.26 56.39
C THR A 153 -67.55 -33.91 56.47
N GLU A 154 -68.23 -34.10 55.33
CA GLU A 154 -69.51 -34.82 55.25
C GLU A 154 -69.35 -36.27 55.72
N ALA A 155 -68.29 -36.96 55.27
CA ALA A 155 -67.98 -38.32 55.70
C ALA A 155 -67.69 -38.43 57.21
N LEU A 156 -66.88 -37.51 57.76
CA LEU A 156 -66.56 -37.44 59.19
C LEU A 156 -67.80 -37.20 60.05
N VAL A 157 -68.65 -36.23 59.67
CA VAL A 157 -69.88 -35.89 60.40
C VAL A 157 -70.87 -37.07 60.41
N LYS A 158 -71.00 -37.76 59.27
CA LYS A 158 -71.83 -38.95 59.15
C LYS A 158 -71.37 -40.07 60.09
N GLU A 159 -70.07 -40.30 60.20
CA GLU A 159 -69.48 -41.35 61.05
C GLU A 159 -69.56 -40.99 62.55
N LEU A 160 -69.33 -39.72 62.91
CA LEU A 160 -69.25 -39.29 64.32
C LEU A 160 -70.61 -38.99 64.97
N ILE A 161 -71.56 -38.41 64.21
CA ILE A 161 -72.80 -37.85 64.77
C ILE A 161 -74.04 -38.61 64.28
N GLY A 162 -73.89 -39.50 63.28
CA GLY A 162 -74.97 -40.36 62.77
C GLY A 162 -76.11 -39.63 62.05
N GLY A 163 -75.98 -38.31 61.83
CA GLY A 163 -76.99 -37.47 61.18
C GLY A 163 -76.51 -36.90 59.84
N ARG A 164 -77.44 -36.61 58.93
CA ARG A 164 -77.16 -35.84 57.69
C ARG A 164 -77.22 -34.35 58.02
N VAL A 165 -76.11 -33.65 57.85
CA VAL A 165 -76.06 -32.18 57.90
C VAL A 165 -76.31 -31.63 56.49
N ALA A 166 -77.04 -30.52 56.38
CA ALA A 166 -77.33 -29.92 55.09
C ALA A 166 -76.03 -29.40 54.45
N LYS A 167 -75.84 -29.68 53.15
CA LYS A 167 -74.68 -29.26 52.35
C LYS A 167 -74.33 -27.77 52.52
N LYS A 168 -75.36 -26.92 52.66
CA LYS A 168 -75.24 -25.48 52.89
C LYS A 168 -74.55 -25.12 54.21
N GLU A 169 -74.81 -25.85 55.30
CA GLU A 169 -74.20 -25.56 56.61
C GLU A 169 -72.71 -25.95 56.64
N ILE A 170 -72.33 -27.04 55.97
CA ILE A 170 -70.93 -27.44 55.79
C ILE A 170 -70.17 -26.38 54.97
N THR A 171 -70.80 -25.88 53.90
CA THR A 171 -70.21 -24.85 53.04
C THR A 171 -70.02 -23.52 53.80
N ASP A 172 -71.02 -23.10 54.57
CA ASP A 172 -70.96 -21.87 55.38
C ASP A 172 -69.88 -21.98 56.49
N ALA A 173 -69.71 -23.16 57.10
CA ALA A 173 -68.67 -23.41 58.11
C ALA A 173 -67.26 -23.45 57.51
N LEU A 174 -67.05 -24.13 56.38
CA LEU A 174 -65.77 -24.13 55.67
C LEU A 174 -65.37 -22.71 55.22
N ALA A 175 -66.32 -21.93 54.70
CA ALA A 175 -66.08 -20.55 54.30
C ALA A 175 -65.62 -19.66 55.48
N THR A 176 -66.19 -19.88 56.66
CA THR A 176 -65.81 -19.15 57.89
C THR A 176 -64.39 -19.49 58.35
N VAL A 177 -63.98 -20.76 58.25
CA VAL A 177 -62.61 -21.19 58.58
C VAL A 177 -61.59 -20.63 57.59
N ARG A 178 -61.97 -20.48 56.32
CA ARG A 178 -61.09 -19.96 55.25
C ARG A 178 -60.87 -18.45 55.29
N ALA A 179 -61.75 -17.71 55.97
CA ALA A 179 -61.69 -16.26 56.10
C ALA A 179 -60.84 -15.77 57.31
N ASN A 180 -60.48 -16.69 58.22
CA ASN A 180 -59.52 -16.48 59.31
C ASN A 180 -58.11 -16.91 58.88
#